data_AF-A0A2Y9ASW9-F1
#
_entry.id   AF-A0A2Y9ASW9-F1
#
_cell.length_a   1.000
_cell.length_b   1.000
_cell.length_c   1.000
_cell.angle_alpha   90.00
_cell.angle_beta   90.00
_cell.angle_gamma   90.00
#
_symmetry.space_group_name_H-M   'P 1'
#
loop_
_entity.id
_entity.type
_entity.pdbx_description
1 polymer ?
#
loop_
_entity_poly.entity_id
_entity_poly.type
_entity_poly.pdbx_seq_one_letter_code
_entity_poly.pdbx_strand_id
1 'polypeptide(L)'
;MLDTLEEVRTASGKAITIADMIVLAGSAAVEKAARDAGHDLTVPFTPGRGDATEEMTDAESFEPLEPRADGFRNYQAAEFRISAEELLVDRAQLLTLTAPEMTVLVGGLRALDANTGGAKHGVFTDRPGGLTNDVFTNLLSMENEWRPASDDAQVYEAFNRKTGDKVWTGTRVDLVFDSNSQLRAIAEVYDQDDAGEKFVRDFVKAWVKVMELDRTDLH
;
A
#
# COMPACT_ATOMS: atom_id res chain seq x y z
N MET A 1 12.46 -12.56 8.17
CA MET A 1 12.35 -11.90 6.85
C MET A 1 13.71 -11.45 6.36
N LEU A 2 14.42 -10.56 7.07
CA LEU A 2 15.76 -10.11 6.67
C LEU A 2 16.79 -11.26 6.60
N ASP A 3 16.80 -12.16 7.58
CA ASP A 3 17.68 -13.34 7.56
C ASP A 3 17.47 -14.20 6.31
N THR A 4 16.21 -14.36 5.88
CA THR A 4 15.88 -15.12 4.66
C THR A 4 16.40 -14.43 3.41
N LEU A 5 16.32 -13.09 3.32
CA LEU A 5 16.89 -12.35 2.20
C LEU A 5 18.42 -12.46 2.18
N GLU A 6 19.06 -12.44 3.34
CA GLU A 6 20.50 -12.66 3.49
C GLU A 6 20.95 -14.06 3.07
N GLU A 7 20.18 -15.09 3.45
CA GLU A 7 20.39 -16.46 3.01
C GLU A 7 20.30 -16.58 1.48
N VAL A 8 19.25 -16.03 0.87
CA VAL A 8 19.09 -16.05 -0.59
C VAL A 8 20.19 -15.24 -1.28
N ARG A 9 20.58 -14.09 -0.72
CA ARG A 9 21.67 -13.24 -1.23
C ARG A 9 22.98 -14.02 -1.27
N THR A 10 23.33 -14.65 -0.15
CA THR A 10 24.55 -15.46 -0.01
C THR A 10 24.51 -16.67 -0.94
N ALA A 11 23.38 -17.39 -0.98
CA ALA A 11 23.21 -18.56 -1.84
C ALA A 11 23.27 -18.21 -3.34
N SER A 12 22.91 -16.98 -3.73
CA SER A 12 22.96 -16.54 -5.13
C SER A 12 24.39 -16.47 -5.69
N GLY A 13 25.40 -16.29 -4.83
CA GLY A 13 26.80 -16.09 -5.22
C GLY A 13 27.05 -14.79 -6.03
N LYS A 14 26.05 -13.91 -6.15
CA LYS A 14 26.17 -12.63 -6.85
C LYS A 14 26.57 -11.53 -5.87
N ALA A 15 27.37 -10.58 -6.34
CA ALA A 15 27.68 -9.37 -5.60
C ALA A 15 26.48 -8.39 -5.63
N ILE A 16 25.47 -8.67 -4.81
CA ILE A 16 24.26 -7.86 -4.62
C ILE A 16 24.24 -7.38 -3.17
N THR A 17 23.88 -6.12 -2.95
CA THR A 17 23.76 -5.53 -1.61
C THR A 17 22.45 -5.95 -0.94
N ILE A 18 22.37 -5.92 0.40
CA ILE A 18 21.10 -6.23 1.07
C ILE A 18 20.05 -5.17 0.74
N ALA A 19 20.46 -3.91 0.54
CA ALA A 19 19.59 -2.83 0.09
C ALA A 19 18.92 -3.14 -1.26
N ASP A 20 19.70 -3.54 -2.28
CA ASP A 20 19.14 -3.95 -3.57
C ASP A 20 18.29 -5.22 -3.46
N MET A 21 18.67 -6.15 -2.59
CA MET A 21 17.92 -7.39 -2.39
C MET A 21 16.53 -7.15 -1.81
N ILE A 22 16.40 -6.23 -0.86
CA ILE A 22 15.10 -5.84 -0.27
C ILE A 22 14.17 -5.29 -1.35
N VAL A 23 14.65 -4.37 -2.19
CA VAL A 23 13.86 -3.76 -3.27
C VAL A 23 13.52 -4.81 -4.34
N LEU A 24 14.49 -5.62 -4.76
CA LEU A 24 14.28 -6.68 -5.75
C LEU A 24 13.25 -7.71 -5.28
N ALA A 25 13.30 -8.12 -4.02
CA ALA A 25 12.32 -9.04 -3.44
C ALA A 25 10.91 -8.43 -3.43
N GLY A 26 10.79 -7.14 -3.10
CA GLY A 26 9.53 -6.40 -3.19
C GLY A 26 8.97 -6.37 -4.62
N SER A 27 9.80 -6.01 -5.60
CA SER A 27 9.42 -6.01 -7.02
C SER A 27 8.99 -7.41 -7.50
N ALA A 28 9.71 -8.46 -7.10
CA ALA A 28 9.35 -9.84 -7.44
C ALA A 28 8.01 -10.27 -6.82
N ALA A 29 7.70 -9.81 -5.60
CA ALA A 29 6.41 -10.06 -4.96
C ALA A 29 5.26 -9.35 -5.70
N VAL A 30 5.46 -8.09 -6.12
CA VAL A 30 4.49 -7.35 -6.93
C VAL A 30 4.24 -8.03 -8.28
N GLU A 31 5.29 -8.47 -8.98
CA GLU A 31 5.12 -9.22 -10.23
C GLU A 31 4.37 -10.53 -10.02
N LYS A 32 4.66 -11.26 -8.94
CA LYS A 32 3.93 -12.50 -8.61
C LYS A 32 2.46 -12.21 -8.37
N ALA A 33 2.14 -11.19 -7.58
CA ALA A 33 0.77 -10.80 -7.30
C ALA A 33 0.00 -10.33 -8.54
N ALA A 34 0.67 -9.63 -9.46
CA ALA A 34 0.10 -9.27 -10.76
C ALA A 34 -0.20 -10.52 -11.60
N ARG A 35 0.74 -11.49 -11.65
CA ARG A 35 0.54 -12.76 -12.35
C ARG A 35 -0.60 -13.60 -11.76
N ASP A 36 -0.70 -13.65 -10.44
CA ASP A 36 -1.79 -14.33 -9.73
C ASP A 36 -3.16 -13.68 -10.05
N ALA A 37 -3.16 -12.38 -10.36
CA ALA A 37 -4.33 -11.64 -10.84
C ALA A 37 -4.57 -11.73 -12.36
N GLY A 38 -3.75 -12.50 -13.09
CA GLY A 38 -3.87 -12.70 -14.54
C GLY A 38 -3.17 -11.65 -15.41
N HIS A 39 -2.30 -10.82 -14.82
CA HIS A 39 -1.54 -9.79 -15.51
C HIS A 39 -0.05 -10.14 -15.58
N ASP A 40 0.46 -10.36 -16.79
CA ASP A 40 1.89 -10.59 -17.01
C ASP A 40 2.59 -9.25 -17.27
N LEU A 41 3.42 -8.83 -16.32
CA LEU A 41 4.24 -7.63 -16.42
C LEU A 41 5.56 -7.81 -15.69
N THR A 42 6.52 -6.96 -16.06
CA THR A 42 7.80 -6.85 -15.38
C THR A 42 7.82 -5.55 -14.59
N VAL A 43 8.29 -5.61 -13.34
CA VAL A 43 8.53 -4.43 -12.51
C VAL A 43 9.95 -3.94 -12.77
N PRO A 44 10.14 -2.71 -13.27
CA PRO A 44 11.48 -2.14 -13.42
C PRO A 44 12.29 -2.20 -12.13
N PHE A 45 13.56 -2.57 -12.25
CA PHE A 45 14.51 -2.60 -11.15
C PHE A 45 15.87 -2.11 -11.62
N THR A 46 16.37 -1.07 -10.96
CA THR A 46 17.70 -0.51 -11.19
C THR A 46 18.60 -0.85 -10.00
N PRO A 47 19.63 -1.70 -10.14
CA PRO A 47 20.57 -1.98 -9.05
C PRO A 47 21.48 -0.77 -8.78
N GLY A 48 22.29 -0.86 -7.73
CA GLY A 48 23.32 0.13 -7.40
C GLY A 48 23.24 0.68 -5.98
N ARG A 49 22.29 0.22 -5.15
CA ARG A 49 22.23 0.67 -3.74
C ARG A 49 23.41 0.09 -2.95
N GLY A 50 23.96 0.89 -2.04
CA GLY A 50 24.98 0.46 -1.10
C GLY A 50 24.42 0.02 0.24
N ASP A 51 25.17 -0.79 0.99
CA ASP A 51 24.85 -1.15 2.37
C ASP A 51 25.60 -0.20 3.31
N ALA A 52 24.88 0.65 4.05
CA ALA A 52 25.45 1.53 5.06
C ALA A 52 25.82 0.73 6.33
N THR A 53 26.89 1.15 7.00
CA THR A 53 27.32 0.55 8.28
C THR A 53 26.77 1.33 9.48
N GLU A 54 26.81 0.72 10.66
CA GLU A 54 26.46 1.41 11.91
C GLU A 54 27.32 2.67 12.14
N GLU A 55 28.61 2.63 11.80
CA GLU A 55 29.52 3.78 11.90
C GLU A 55 29.14 4.95 10.98
N MET A 56 28.41 4.68 9.89
CA MET A 56 27.89 5.68 8.96
C MET A 56 26.52 6.22 9.39
N THR A 57 25.95 5.70 10.49
CA THR A 57 24.57 5.94 10.89
C THR A 57 24.50 6.62 12.26
N ASP A 58 24.11 7.89 12.28
CA ASP A 58 23.76 8.58 13.52
C ASP A 58 22.33 8.21 13.92
N ALA A 59 22.18 7.26 14.85
CA ALA A 59 20.89 6.70 15.25
C ALA A 59 19.88 7.76 15.73
N GLU A 60 20.34 8.78 16.48
CA GLU A 60 19.46 9.84 17.01
C GLU A 60 18.86 10.67 15.87
N SER A 61 19.63 10.88 14.78
CA SER A 61 19.15 11.60 13.61
C SER A 61 18.06 10.87 12.81
N PHE A 62 17.93 9.55 12.99
CA PHE A 62 16.89 8.73 12.35
C PHE A 62 15.59 8.65 13.15
N GLU A 63 15.59 8.99 14.45
CA GLU A 63 14.36 8.96 15.28
C GLU A 63 13.18 9.74 14.67
N PRO A 64 13.37 10.95 14.09
CA PRO A 64 12.27 11.68 13.45
C PRO A 64 11.67 10.98 12.22
N LEU A 65 12.35 9.98 11.65
CA LEU A 65 11.86 9.20 10.50
C LEU A 65 10.91 8.07 10.93
N GLU A 66 10.77 7.78 12.23
CA GLU A 66 9.79 6.81 12.71
C GLU A 66 8.37 7.28 12.35
N PRO A 67 7.63 6.56 11.50
CA PRO A 67 6.29 6.97 11.12
C PRO A 67 5.36 6.85 12.33
N ARG A 68 4.76 7.96 12.73
CA ARG A 68 3.70 8.00 13.75
C ARG A 68 2.35 7.52 13.21
N ALA A 69 2.13 7.70 11.91
CA ALA A 69 1.02 7.16 11.14
C ALA A 69 1.51 6.78 9.73
N ASP A 70 0.99 5.69 9.19
CA ASP A 70 1.28 5.20 7.85
C ASP A 70 0.03 4.56 7.25
N GLY A 71 -0.77 5.37 6.55
CA GLY A 71 -2.02 4.93 5.95
C GLY A 71 -1.83 3.86 4.87
N PHE A 72 -0.66 3.79 4.22
CA PHE A 72 -0.35 2.78 3.22
C PHE A 72 -0.35 1.36 3.82
N ARG A 73 0.02 1.22 5.11
CA ARG A 73 0.00 -0.06 5.85
C ARG A 73 -1.05 -0.10 6.97
N ASN A 74 -2.04 0.79 6.91
CA ASN A 74 -3.13 0.93 7.88
C ASN A 74 -2.63 0.99 9.34
N TYR A 75 -1.62 1.81 9.58
CA TYR A 75 -0.93 1.91 10.87
C TYR A 75 -1.08 3.30 11.49
N GLN A 76 -1.30 3.31 12.81
CA GLN A 76 -1.29 4.51 13.62
C GLN A 76 -0.79 4.15 15.03
N ALA A 77 0.25 4.85 15.50
CA ALA A 77 0.90 4.54 16.77
C ALA A 77 0.06 4.94 17.99
N ALA A 78 -0.75 5.99 17.84
CA ALA A 78 -1.63 6.53 18.88
C ALA A 78 -2.74 7.38 18.25
N GLU A 79 -3.76 7.73 19.02
CA GLU A 79 -4.74 8.72 18.58
C GLU A 79 -4.11 10.11 18.46
N PHE A 80 -4.36 10.77 17.33
CA PHE A 80 -3.88 12.13 17.06
C PHE A 80 -5.07 13.08 16.96
N ARG A 81 -4.80 14.38 17.17
CA ARG A 81 -5.80 15.43 16.92
C ARG A 81 -6.09 15.63 15.43
N ILE A 82 -5.11 15.33 14.59
CA ILE A 82 -5.22 15.37 13.14
C ILE A 82 -5.86 14.06 12.68
N SER A 83 -6.78 14.12 11.73
CA SER A 83 -7.47 12.94 11.23
C SER A 83 -6.51 12.00 10.48
N ALA A 84 -6.82 10.70 10.46
CA ALA A 84 -5.95 9.71 9.83
C ALA A 84 -5.81 9.92 8.31
N GLU A 85 -6.87 10.42 7.66
CA GLU A 85 -6.86 10.78 6.24
C GLU A 85 -6.00 12.02 5.93
N GLU A 86 -5.93 13.00 6.82
CA GLU A 86 -5.01 14.13 6.69
C GLU A 86 -3.55 13.68 6.84
N LEU A 87 -3.28 12.76 7.78
CA LEU A 87 -1.95 12.16 7.94
C LEU A 87 -1.55 11.28 6.76
N LEU A 88 -2.51 10.61 6.10
CA LEU A 88 -2.26 9.90 4.84
C LEU A 88 -1.79 10.89 3.76
N VAL A 89 -2.47 12.03 3.60
CA VAL A 89 -2.12 13.03 2.60
C VAL A 89 -0.76 13.66 2.90
N ASP A 90 -0.46 13.96 4.17
CA ASP A 90 0.86 14.43 4.60
C ASP A 90 1.97 13.42 4.23
N ARG A 91 1.76 12.14 4.54
CA ARG A 91 2.71 11.08 4.18
C ARG A 91 2.88 10.93 2.67
N ALA A 92 1.79 11.02 1.92
CA ALA A 92 1.84 10.97 0.45
C ALA A 92 2.61 12.15 -0.14
N GLN A 93 2.49 13.34 0.46
CA GLN A 93 3.24 14.54 0.07
C GLN A 93 4.74 14.37 0.30
N LEU A 94 5.16 13.81 1.44
CA LEU A 94 6.57 13.49 1.72
C LEU A 94 7.16 12.50 0.71
N LEU A 95 6.33 11.58 0.19
CA LEU A 95 6.69 10.64 -0.86
C LEU A 95 6.54 11.21 -2.29
N THR A 96 6.25 12.51 -2.42
CA THR A 96 6.06 13.22 -3.69
C THR A 96 4.94 12.64 -4.58
N LEU A 97 3.95 11.99 -3.96
CA LEU A 97 2.87 11.31 -4.66
C LEU A 97 1.76 12.30 -5.04
N THR A 98 1.21 12.09 -6.24
CA THR A 98 -0.04 12.69 -6.67
C THR A 98 -1.24 11.95 -6.07
N ALA A 99 -2.42 12.57 -6.06
CA ALA A 99 -3.64 11.91 -5.57
C ALA A 99 -3.95 10.58 -6.29
N PRO A 100 -3.79 10.46 -7.64
CA PRO A 100 -3.94 9.17 -8.31
C PRO A 100 -2.91 8.11 -7.89
N GLU A 101 -1.64 8.49 -7.73
CA GLU A 101 -0.58 7.57 -7.28
C GLU A 101 -0.81 7.09 -5.84
N MET A 102 -1.20 8.00 -4.94
CA MET A 102 -1.61 7.66 -3.57
C MET A 102 -2.79 6.68 -3.59
N THR A 103 -3.80 6.93 -4.42
CA THR A 103 -5.00 6.09 -4.54
C THR A 103 -4.64 4.67 -4.95
N VAL A 104 -3.89 4.50 -6.04
CA VAL A 104 -3.49 3.15 -6.50
C VAL A 104 -2.62 2.44 -5.47
N LEU A 105 -1.68 3.14 -4.82
CA LEU A 105 -0.82 2.54 -3.81
C LEU A 105 -1.60 2.04 -2.61
N VAL A 106 -2.55 2.83 -2.08
CA VAL A 106 -3.41 2.37 -0.98
C VAL A 106 -4.23 1.16 -1.41
N GLY A 107 -4.93 1.24 -2.55
CA GLY A 107 -5.75 0.13 -3.05
C GLY A 107 -4.93 -1.15 -3.28
N GLY A 108 -3.77 -1.05 -3.91
CA GLY A 108 -2.93 -2.20 -4.19
C GLY A 108 -2.31 -2.80 -2.93
N LEU A 109 -1.83 -1.99 -1.98
CA LEU A 109 -1.30 -2.52 -0.73
C LEU A 109 -2.38 -3.20 0.13
N ARG A 110 -3.64 -2.75 0.05
CA ARG A 110 -4.78 -3.47 0.65
C ARG A 110 -5.06 -4.79 -0.05
N ALA A 111 -5.06 -4.84 -1.39
CA ALA A 111 -5.24 -6.07 -2.15
C ALA A 111 -4.13 -7.10 -1.84
N LEU A 112 -2.90 -6.62 -1.64
CA LEU A 112 -1.73 -7.41 -1.27
C LEU A 112 -1.70 -7.84 0.23
N ASP A 113 -2.68 -7.42 1.03
CA ASP A 113 -2.73 -7.70 2.48
C ASP A 113 -1.50 -7.19 3.25
N ALA A 114 -0.94 -6.05 2.83
CA ALA A 114 0.31 -5.48 3.36
C ALA A 114 0.13 -4.65 4.65
N ASN A 115 -0.92 -4.93 5.42
CA ASN A 115 -1.24 -4.17 6.62
C ASN A 115 -0.34 -4.55 7.81
N THR A 116 -0.07 -3.57 8.67
CA THR A 116 0.72 -3.77 9.88
C THR A 116 0.02 -4.75 10.82
N GLY A 117 0.77 -5.70 11.38
CA GLY A 117 0.23 -6.71 12.29
C GLY A 117 -0.77 -7.69 11.66
N GLY A 118 -0.92 -7.70 10.32
CA GLY A 118 -1.89 -8.53 9.61
C GLY A 118 -3.35 -8.09 9.81
N ALA A 119 -3.59 -6.83 10.18
CA ALA A 119 -4.93 -6.28 10.34
C ALA A 119 -5.73 -6.37 9.03
N LYS A 120 -7.03 -6.69 9.11
CA LYS A 120 -7.89 -6.90 7.93
C LYS A 120 -8.68 -5.67 7.50
N HIS A 121 -8.40 -4.52 8.10
CA HIS A 121 -9.04 -3.27 7.72
C HIS A 121 -8.65 -2.85 6.30
N GLY A 122 -9.63 -2.60 5.44
CA GLY A 122 -9.40 -2.15 4.06
C GLY A 122 -9.12 -3.27 3.06
N VAL A 123 -8.94 -4.52 3.51
CA VAL A 123 -8.66 -5.69 2.63
C VAL A 123 -9.96 -6.19 2.03
N PHE A 124 -10.54 -5.39 1.13
CA PHE A 124 -11.84 -5.66 0.51
C PHE A 124 -11.68 -6.59 -0.70
N THR A 125 -11.24 -7.82 -0.46
CA THR A 125 -11.10 -8.85 -1.49
C THR A 125 -11.16 -10.24 -0.87
N ASP A 126 -11.71 -11.19 -1.63
CA ASP A 126 -11.70 -12.62 -1.31
C ASP A 126 -10.43 -13.33 -1.82
N ARG A 127 -9.53 -12.61 -2.50
CA ARG A 127 -8.26 -13.14 -3.02
C ARG A 127 -7.05 -12.34 -2.52
N PRO A 128 -6.82 -12.22 -1.19
CA PRO A 128 -5.68 -11.47 -0.66
C PRO A 128 -4.35 -11.96 -1.23
N GLY A 129 -3.47 -11.02 -1.55
CA GLY A 129 -2.17 -11.30 -2.19
C GLY A 129 -2.19 -11.26 -3.72
N GLY A 130 -3.37 -11.24 -4.35
CA GLY A 130 -3.52 -10.90 -5.76
C GLY A 130 -3.60 -9.38 -5.95
N LEU A 131 -2.90 -8.84 -6.96
CA LEU A 131 -2.95 -7.41 -7.25
C LEU A 131 -4.16 -7.10 -8.15
N THR A 132 -5.31 -6.86 -7.53
CA THR A 132 -6.60 -6.60 -8.21
C THR A 132 -7.19 -5.26 -7.77
N ASN A 133 -8.09 -4.71 -8.58
CA ASN A 133 -8.85 -3.50 -8.24
C ASN A 133 -10.08 -3.76 -7.34
N ASP A 134 -10.24 -4.99 -6.82
CA ASP A 134 -11.37 -5.43 -5.98
C ASP A 134 -11.63 -4.49 -4.79
N VAL A 135 -10.57 -3.84 -4.28
CA VAL A 135 -10.66 -2.89 -3.16
C VAL A 135 -11.58 -1.72 -3.51
N PHE A 136 -11.50 -1.17 -4.73
CA PHE A 136 -12.38 -0.07 -5.14
C PHE A 136 -13.79 -0.57 -5.44
N THR A 137 -13.93 -1.73 -6.08
CA THR A 137 -15.24 -2.33 -6.37
C THR A 137 -16.03 -2.64 -5.12
N ASN A 138 -15.40 -3.20 -4.10
CA ASN A 138 -16.08 -3.50 -2.85
C ASN A 138 -16.31 -2.25 -1.98
N LEU A 139 -15.43 -1.25 -2.07
CA LEU A 139 -15.60 0.03 -1.37
C LEU A 139 -16.79 0.82 -1.92
N LEU A 140 -16.87 0.98 -3.25
CA LEU A 140 -17.89 1.79 -3.93
C LEU A 140 -19.22 1.04 -4.13
N SER A 141 -19.25 -0.27 -3.83
CA SER A 141 -20.46 -1.08 -3.95
C SER A 141 -21.58 -0.56 -3.06
N MET A 142 -22.67 -0.14 -3.70
CA MET A 142 -23.90 0.26 -3.02
C MET A 142 -24.62 -0.92 -2.34
N GLU A 143 -24.18 -2.16 -2.54
CA GLU A 143 -24.69 -3.31 -1.77
C GLU A 143 -24.25 -3.27 -0.30
N ASN A 144 -23.20 -2.52 0.00
CA ASN A 144 -22.66 -2.36 1.34
C ASN A 144 -23.18 -1.07 2.00
N GLU A 145 -23.44 -1.14 3.30
CA GLU A 145 -23.71 0.00 4.16
C GLU A 145 -22.62 0.08 5.23
N TRP A 146 -21.89 1.19 5.24
CA TRP A 146 -20.83 1.47 6.22
C TRP A 146 -21.42 2.12 7.47
N ARG A 147 -21.08 1.56 8.64
CA ARG A 147 -21.47 2.09 9.95
C ARG A 147 -20.25 2.23 10.84
N PRO A 148 -20.15 3.31 11.65
CA PRO A 148 -19.08 3.43 12.63
C PRO A 148 -19.20 2.30 13.68
N ALA A 149 -18.08 1.71 14.07
CA ALA A 149 -18.06 0.65 15.10
C ALA A 149 -18.32 1.20 16.52
N SER A 150 -18.18 2.51 16.72
CA SER A 150 -18.38 3.25 17.97
C SER A 150 -18.60 4.75 17.67
N ASP A 151 -19.02 5.53 18.67
CA ASP A 151 -19.31 6.97 18.49
C ASP A 151 -18.06 7.79 18.06
N ASP A 152 -16.87 7.42 18.54
CA ASP A 152 -15.57 8.03 18.18
C ASP A 152 -14.76 7.16 17.20
N ALA A 153 -15.46 6.41 16.35
CA ALA A 153 -14.88 5.36 15.52
C ALA A 153 -13.71 5.81 14.62
N GLN A 154 -12.56 5.13 14.80
CA GLN A 154 -11.51 5.03 13.78
C GLN A 154 -11.73 3.84 12.83
N VAL A 155 -12.66 2.95 13.18
CA VAL A 155 -12.99 1.71 12.46
C VAL A 155 -14.47 1.68 12.13
N TYR A 156 -14.78 1.28 10.90
CA TYR A 156 -16.11 1.16 10.35
C TYR A 156 -16.35 -0.28 9.92
N GLU A 157 -17.59 -0.73 10.05
CA GLU A 157 -18.05 -2.04 9.63
C GLU A 157 -18.98 -1.88 8.43
N ALA A 158 -18.75 -2.68 7.39
CA ALA A 158 -19.61 -2.74 6.23
C ALA A 158 -20.58 -3.91 6.38
N PHE A 159 -21.86 -3.65 6.18
CA PHE A 159 -22.92 -4.66 6.21
C PHE A 159 -23.57 -4.79 4.84
N ASN A 160 -23.84 -6.01 4.40
CA ASN A 160 -24.65 -6.24 3.21
C ASN A 160 -26.08 -5.71 3.48
N ARG A 161 -26.58 -4.80 2.64
CA ARG A 161 -27.89 -4.16 2.84
C ARG A 161 -29.07 -5.13 2.76
N LYS A 162 -28.93 -6.24 2.04
CA LYS A 162 -30.01 -7.22 1.83
C LYS A 162 -30.07 -8.21 2.99
N THR A 163 -28.93 -8.72 3.45
CA THR A 163 -28.88 -9.76 4.48
C THR A 163 -28.66 -9.22 5.88
N GLY A 164 -28.02 -8.05 6.00
CA GLY A 164 -27.58 -7.47 7.27
C GLY A 164 -26.27 -8.07 7.79
N ASP A 165 -25.62 -8.96 7.04
CA ASP A 165 -24.37 -9.60 7.47
C ASP A 165 -23.18 -8.66 7.36
N LYS A 166 -22.27 -8.71 8.33
CA LYS A 166 -21.00 -7.99 8.26
C LYS A 166 -20.10 -8.63 7.21
N VAL A 167 -19.64 -7.83 6.25
CA VAL A 167 -18.79 -8.28 5.15
C VAL A 167 -17.37 -7.76 5.27
N TRP A 168 -17.18 -6.48 5.66
CA TRP A 168 -15.87 -5.85 5.69
C TRP A 168 -15.67 -4.98 6.93
N THR A 169 -14.41 -4.65 7.19
CA THR A 169 -14.05 -3.58 8.14
C THR A 169 -13.03 -2.67 7.49
N GLY A 170 -13.08 -1.37 7.76
CA GLY A 170 -12.17 -0.38 7.20
C GLY A 170 -11.92 0.75 8.17
N THR A 171 -10.81 1.47 8.02
CA THR A 171 -10.52 2.68 8.80
C THR A 171 -10.89 3.93 8.02
N ARG A 172 -10.74 5.11 8.66
CA ARG A 172 -10.90 6.40 7.97
C ARG A 172 -10.02 6.51 6.71
N VAL A 173 -8.82 5.94 6.75
CA VAL A 173 -7.86 5.91 5.63
C VAL A 173 -8.45 5.14 4.43
N ASP A 174 -9.24 4.10 4.69
CA ASP A 174 -9.85 3.30 3.63
C ASP A 174 -11.11 4.00 3.08
N LEU A 175 -11.95 4.54 3.97
CA LEU A 175 -13.24 5.14 3.61
C LEU A 175 -13.13 6.56 3.03
N VAL A 176 -11.98 7.23 3.15
CA VAL A 176 -11.78 8.56 2.55
C VAL A 176 -11.94 8.53 1.03
N PHE A 177 -11.61 7.39 0.40
CA PHE A 177 -11.74 7.20 -1.05
C PHE A 177 -13.19 7.04 -1.54
N ASP A 178 -14.16 6.85 -0.64
CA ASP A 178 -15.59 6.83 -0.96
C ASP A 178 -16.30 8.16 -0.60
N SER A 179 -15.70 8.93 0.31
CA SER A 179 -16.32 10.12 0.92
C SER A 179 -15.80 11.46 0.39
N ASN A 180 -14.50 11.58 0.11
CA ASN A 180 -13.95 12.78 -0.52
C ASN A 180 -14.27 12.76 -2.02
N SER A 181 -14.93 13.80 -2.53
CA SER A 181 -15.42 13.83 -3.92
C SER A 181 -14.31 13.68 -4.98
N GLN A 182 -13.10 14.20 -4.73
CA GLN A 182 -11.99 14.07 -5.67
C GLN A 182 -11.36 12.68 -5.62
N LEU A 183 -11.15 12.13 -4.43
CA LEU A 183 -10.62 10.77 -4.28
C LEU A 183 -11.61 9.73 -4.78
N ARG A 184 -12.91 9.95 -4.55
CA ARG A 184 -13.98 9.12 -5.10
C ARG A 184 -13.97 9.12 -6.63
N ALA A 185 -13.84 10.28 -7.26
CA ALA A 185 -13.75 10.34 -8.72
C ALA A 185 -12.55 9.55 -9.28
N ILE A 186 -11.44 9.48 -8.53
CA ILE A 186 -10.28 8.65 -8.91
C ILE A 186 -10.58 7.17 -8.66
N ALA A 187 -11.17 6.83 -7.51
CA ALA A 187 -11.56 5.45 -7.18
C ALA A 187 -12.54 4.88 -8.22
N GLU A 188 -13.51 5.67 -8.68
CA GLU A 188 -14.48 5.31 -9.73
C GLU A 188 -13.81 5.00 -11.07
N VAL A 189 -12.63 5.57 -11.36
CA VAL A 189 -11.86 5.18 -12.56
C VAL A 189 -11.27 3.78 -12.40
N TYR A 190 -10.82 3.41 -11.20
CA TYR A 190 -10.25 2.10 -10.94
C TYR A 190 -11.28 1.02 -10.62
N ASP A 191 -12.54 1.39 -10.38
CA ASP A 191 -13.67 0.48 -10.21
C ASP A 191 -14.27 -0.02 -11.54
N GLN A 192 -13.92 0.59 -12.68
CA GLN A 192 -14.50 0.19 -13.97
C GLN A 192 -14.12 -1.26 -14.35
N ASP A 193 -15.04 -1.95 -15.01
CA ASP A 193 -14.87 -3.35 -15.43
C ASP A 193 -13.60 -3.58 -16.28
N ASP A 194 -13.13 -2.57 -17.02
CA ASP A 194 -11.94 -2.60 -17.88
C ASP A 194 -10.69 -1.98 -17.23
N ALA A 195 -10.77 -1.55 -15.96
CA ALA A 195 -9.68 -0.85 -15.28
C ALA A 195 -8.63 -1.78 -14.66
N GLY A 196 -8.85 -3.10 -14.59
CA GLY A 196 -7.93 -4.04 -13.91
C GLY A 196 -6.48 -3.94 -14.40
N GLU A 197 -6.25 -3.98 -15.71
CA GLU A 197 -4.90 -3.84 -16.27
C GLU A 197 -4.30 -2.44 -16.01
N LYS A 198 -5.12 -1.40 -16.13
CA LYS A 198 -4.70 -0.01 -15.86
C LYS A 198 -4.27 0.16 -14.40
N PHE A 199 -5.08 -0.35 -13.46
CA PHE A 199 -4.80 -0.32 -12.03
C PHE A 199 -3.46 -0.97 -11.72
N VAL A 200 -3.23 -2.18 -12.23
CA VAL A 200 -1.98 -2.92 -12.02
C VAL A 200 -0.78 -2.15 -12.59
N ARG A 201 -0.87 -1.62 -13.82
CA ARG A 201 0.20 -0.84 -14.43
C ARG A 201 0.50 0.44 -13.65
N ASP A 202 -0.53 1.15 -13.20
CA ASP A 202 -0.35 2.40 -12.47
C ASP A 202 0.14 2.17 -11.03
N PHE A 203 -0.27 1.07 -10.39
CA PHE A 203 0.31 0.61 -9.12
C PHE A 203 1.81 0.34 -9.28
N VAL A 204 2.22 -0.39 -10.31
CA VAL A 204 3.64 -0.69 -10.57
C VAL A 204 4.45 0.58 -10.79
N LYS A 205 3.93 1.55 -11.56
CA LYS A 205 4.61 2.84 -11.75
C LYS A 205 4.80 3.59 -10.43
N ALA A 206 3.74 3.66 -9.61
CA ALA A 206 3.80 4.33 -8.31
C ALA A 206 4.74 3.60 -7.34
N TRP A 207 4.73 2.26 -7.34
CA TRP A 207 5.66 1.43 -6.57
C TRP A 207 7.12 1.73 -6.94
N VAL A 208 7.45 1.66 -8.24
CA VAL A 208 8.82 1.94 -8.73
C VAL A 208 9.24 3.36 -8.38
N LYS A 209 8.35 4.34 -8.55
CA LYS A 209 8.61 5.73 -8.13
C LYS A 209 9.03 5.81 -6.67
N VAL A 210 8.28 5.19 -5.75
CA VAL A 210 8.62 5.20 -4.32
C VAL A 210 9.95 4.49 -4.05
N MET A 211 10.22 3.38 -4.73
CA MET A 211 11.47 2.62 -4.58
C MET A 211 12.70 3.38 -5.09
N GLU A 212 12.53 4.40 -5.93
CA GLU A 212 13.63 5.18 -6.54
C GLU A 212 13.73 6.63 -6.00
N LEU A 213 12.94 7.02 -4.99
CA LEU A 213 12.93 8.39 -4.43
C LEU A 213 14.30 8.86 -3.89
N ASP A 214 15.14 7.94 -3.42
CA ASP A 214 16.46 8.24 -2.86
C ASP A 214 17.61 8.09 -3.88
N ARG A 215 17.31 7.66 -5.12
CA ARG A 215 18.29 7.34 -6.18
C ARG A 215 18.78 8.57 -6.93
N THR A 216 19.35 9.52 -6.19
CA THR A 216 20.00 10.73 -6.75
C THR A 216 21.24 10.42 -7.60
N ASP A 217 21.74 9.18 -7.56
CA ASP A 217 22.80 8.68 -8.43
C ASP A 217 22.32 8.43 -9.88
N LEU A 218 21.01 8.29 -10.10
CA LEU A 218 20.41 8.01 -11.41
C LEU A 218 19.89 9.25 -12.15
N HIS A 219 19.66 10.36 -11.44
CA HIS A 219 18.91 11.53 -11.93
C HIS A 219 19.56 12.87 -11.57
#